data_AF-B9AD41-F1
#
_entry.id   AF-B9AD41-F1
#
_cell.length_a   1.000
_cell.length_b   1.000
_cell.length_c   1.000
_cell.angle_alpha   90.00
_cell.angle_beta   90.00
_cell.angle_gamma   90.00
#
_symmetry.space_group_name_H-M   'P 1'
#
loop_
_entity.id
_entity.type
_entity.pdbx_description
1 polymer ?
#
loop_
_entity_poly.entity_id
_entity_poly.type
_entity_poly.pdbx_seq_one_letter_code
_entity_poly.pdbx_strand_id
1 'polypeptide(L)' 'MVSPIVAAIISFFFPGIGQVVQGETQKGIIMFVAAIVISIILTYALGTIGNIIYLIYAVYAAYDAYNMG' A
#
# COMPACT_ATOMS: atom_id res chain seq x y z
N MET A 1 6.49 -4.86 -16.94
CA MET A 1 5.37 -4.29 -16.16
C MET A 1 4.35 -5.38 -15.96
N VAL A 2 3.86 -5.52 -14.73
CA VAL A 2 2.85 -6.54 -14.39
C VAL A 2 1.48 -5.96 -14.74
N SER A 3 0.48 -6.80 -15.02
CA SER A 3 -0.86 -6.27 -15.32
C SER A 3 -1.37 -5.35 -14.20
N PRO A 4 -2.07 -4.24 -14.51
CA PRO A 4 -2.54 -3.28 -13.52
C PRO A 4 -3.33 -3.91 -12.36
N ILE A 5 -4.17 -4.90 -12.67
CA ILE A 5 -4.97 -5.63 -11.69
C ILE A 5 -4.09 -6.41 -10.71
N VAL A 6 -3.06 -7.10 -11.20
CA VAL A 6 -2.14 -7.85 -10.34
C VAL A 6 -1.30 -6.89 -9.48
N ALA A 7 -0.85 -5.76 -10.04
CA ALA A 7 -0.17 -4.72 -9.26
C ALA A 7 -1.06 -4.16 -8.15
N ALA A 8 -2.34 -3.93 -8.43
CA ALA A 8 -3.32 -3.48 -7.45
C ALA A 8 -3.54 -4.51 -6.32
N ILE A 9 -3.69 -5.80 -6.67
CA ILE A 9 -3.84 -6.89 -5.68
C ILE A 9 -2.60 -6.96 -4.80
N ILE A 10 -1.40 -6.88 -5.38
CA ILE A 10 -0.15 -6.87 -4.62
C ILE A 10 -0.11 -5.68 -3.66
N SER A 11 -0.42 -4.47 -4.11
CA SER A 11 -0.41 -3.27 -3.26
C SER A 11 -1.53 -3.23 -2.22
N PHE A 12 -2.62 -3.96 -2.41
CA PHE A 12 -3.65 -4.11 -1.39
C PHE A 12 -3.13 -4.87 -0.16
N PHE A 13 -2.38 -5.95 -0.36
CA PHE A 13 -1.80 -6.72 0.74
C PHE A 13 -0.47 -6.15 1.23
N PHE A 14 0.32 -5.60 0.32
CA PHE A 14 1.64 -5.03 0.59
C PHE A 14 1.75 -3.65 -0.06
N PRO A 15 1.21 -2.60 0.58
CA PRO A 15 1.24 -1.23 0.05
C PRO A 15 2.65 -0.82 -0.39
N GLY A 16 2.78 -0.33 -1.62
CA GLY A 16 4.07 0.07 -2.20
C GLY A 16 4.71 -0.98 -3.11
N ILE A 17 4.44 -2.27 -2.93
CA ILE A 17 5.08 -3.32 -3.75
C ILE A 17 4.53 -3.34 -5.18
N GLY A 18 3.23 -3.06 -5.38
CA GLY A 18 2.62 -2.91 -6.70
C GLY A 18 3.27 -1.79 -7.52
N GLN A 19 3.61 -0.67 -6.86
CA GLN A 19 4.33 0.44 -7.48
C GLN A 19 5.75 0.04 -7.90
N VAL A 20 6.46 -0.75 -7.08
CA VAL A 20 7.80 -1.26 -7.43
C VAL A 20 7.74 -2.15 -8.67
N VAL A 21 6.78 -3.06 -8.76
CA VAL A 21 6.65 -3.98 -9.92
C VAL A 21 6.18 -3.28 -11.20
N GLN A 22 5.62 -2.07 -11.08
CA GLN A 22 5.32 -1.18 -12.20
C GLN A 22 6.50 -0.27 -12.62
N GLY A 23 7.64 -0.36 -11.92
CA GLY A 23 8.85 0.41 -12.24
C GLY A 23 9.00 1.71 -11.45
N GLU A 24 7.98 2.12 -10.70
CA GLU A 24 7.96 3.29 -9.81
C GLU A 24 8.59 2.96 -8.45
N THR A 25 9.85 2.51 -8.48
CA THR A 25 10.54 1.97 -7.29
C THR A 25 10.64 2.98 -6.15
N GLN A 26 10.98 4.23 -6.44
CA GLN A 26 11.11 5.27 -5.41
C GLN A 26 9.77 5.52 -4.70
N LYS A 27 8.69 5.67 -5.47
CA LYS A 27 7.35 5.85 -4.92
C LYS A 27 6.88 4.62 -4.14
N GLY A 28 7.15 3.43 -4.66
CA GLY A 28 6.81 2.18 -3.99
C GLY A 28 7.51 2.00 -2.64
N ILE A 29 8.80 2.34 -2.55
CA ILE A 29 9.54 2.34 -1.28
C ILE A 29 8.92 3.34 -0.29
N ILE A 30 8.60 4.56 -0.73
CA ILE A 30 7.98 5.59 0.12
C ILE A 30 6.64 5.08 0.67
N MET A 31 5.80 4.49 -0.17
CA MET A 31 4.49 3.96 0.24
C MET A 31 4.62 2.76 1.18
N PHE A 32 5.60 1.88 0.97
CA PHE A 32 5.85 0.75 1.87
C PHE A 32 6.32 1.21 3.25
N VAL A 33 7.26 2.17 3.30
CA VAL A 33 7.72 2.75 4.58
C VAL A 33 6.57 3.47 5.28
N ALA A 34 5.76 4.24 4.56
CA ALA A 34 4.57 4.89 5.12
C ALA A 34 3.57 3.85 5.67
N ALA A 35 3.36 2.72 4.99
CA ALA A 35 2.51 1.65 5.48
C ALA A 35 2.97 1.10 6.84
N ILE A 36 4.28 0.89 7.00
CA ILE A 36 4.88 0.42 8.27
C ILE A 36 4.64 1.46 9.38
N VAL A 37 4.94 2.73 9.11
CA VAL A 37 4.77 3.82 10.08
C VAL A 37 3.30 3.97 10.49
N ILE A 38 2.38 3.97 9.53
CA ILE A 38 0.94 4.05 9.77
C ILE A 38 0.47 2.85 10.59
N SER A 39 0.91 1.63 10.24
CA SER A 39 0.55 0.41 10.99
C SER A 39 0.99 0.47 12.45
N ILE A 40 2.23 0.91 12.71
CA ILE A 40 2.76 1.11 14.05
C ILE A 40 1.91 2.14 14.82
N ILE A 41 1.72 3.33 14.24
CA ILE A 41 0.94 4.41 14.88
C ILE A 41 -0.47 3.93 15.21
N LEU A 42 -1.16 3.32 14.25
CA LEU A 42 -2.55 2.86 14.42
C LEU A 42 -2.65 1.74 15.45
N THR A 43 -1.68 0.82 15.51
CA THR A 43 -1.66 -0.25 16.50
C THR A 43 -1.53 0.32 17.92
N TYR A 44 -0.63 1.29 18.14
CA TYR A 44 -0.44 1.90 19.46
C TYR A 44 -1.55 2.88 19.85
N ALA A 45 -2.13 3.61 18.89
CA ALA A 45 -3.13 4.63 19.16
C ALA A 45 -4.56 4.06 19.30
N LEU A 46 -4.91 3.05 18.48
CA LEU A 46 -6.30 2.61 18.30
C LEU A 46 -6.49 1.09 18.44
N GLY A 47 -5.40 0.33 18.67
CA GLY A 47 -5.45 -1.12 18.78
C GLY A 47 -6.06 -1.77 17.54
N THR A 48 -7.04 -2.65 17.73
CA THR A 48 -7.70 -3.39 16.63
C THR A 48 -8.49 -2.50 15.68
N ILE A 49 -9.05 -1.37 16.14
CA ILE A 49 -9.76 -0.40 15.29
C ILE A 49 -8.81 0.23 14.26
N GLY A 50 -7.52 0.32 14.59
CA GLY A 50 -6.47 0.76 13.69
C GLY A 50 -6.44 0.00 12.36
N ASN A 51 -6.79 -1.29 12.35
CA ASN A 51 -6.81 -2.09 11.11
C ASN A 51 -7.86 -1.60 10.09
N ILE A 52 -8.99 -1.07 10.55
CA ILE A 52 -10.03 -0.53 9.66
C ILE A 52 -9.51 0.73 8.96
N ILE A 53 -8.78 1.58 9.68
CA ILE A 53 -8.16 2.78 9.11
C ILE A 53 -7.00 2.39 8.20
N TYR A 54 -6.19 1.40 8.58
CA TYR A 54 -5.12 0.87 7.74
C TYR A 54 -5.67 0.32 6.41
N LEU A 55 -6.85 -0.31 6.43
CA LEU A 55 -7.50 -0.81 5.22
C LEU A 55 -7.77 0.31 4.19
N ILE A 56 -8.09 1.53 4.65
CA ILE A 56 -8.27 2.68 3.75
C ILE A 56 -6.96 3.01 3.02
N TYR A 57 -5.83 2.97 3.75
CA TYR A 57 -4.51 3.17 3.16
C TYR A 57 -4.13 2.07 2.17
N ALA A 58 -4.45 0.81 2.50
CA ALA A 58 -4.24 -0.34 1.61
C ALA A 58 -5.05 -0.22 0.31
N VAL A 59 -6.31 0.19 0.39
CA VAL A 59 -7.16 0.46 -0.79
C VAL A 59 -6.58 1.60 -1.63
N TYR A 60 -6.10 2.67 -0.99
CA TYR A 60 -5.43 3.77 -1.69
C TYR A 60 -4.18 3.28 -2.44
N ALA A 61 -3.35 2.46 -1.80
CA ALA A 61 -2.15 1.93 -2.43
C ALA A 61 -2.47 1.00 -3.62
N ALA A 62 -3.55 0.22 -3.52
CA ALA A 62 -4.04 -0.62 -4.61
C ALA A 62 -4.55 0.22 -5.80
N TYR A 63 -5.35 1.25 -5.52
CA TYR A 63 -5.83 2.19 -6.54
C TYR A 63 -4.67 2.91 -7.25
N ASP A 64 -3.69 3.35 -6.49
CA ASP A 64 -2.50 4.01 -7.03
C ASP A 64 -1.68 3.08 -7.94
N ALA A 65 -1.46 1.82 -7.52
CA ALA A 65 -0.77 0.83 -8.34
C ALA A 65 -1.55 0.42 -9.61
N TYR A 66 -2.88 0.43 -9.55
CA TYR A 66 -3.74 0.18 -10.70
C TYR A 66 -3.60 1.27 -11.77
N ASN A 67 -3.60 2.54 -11.37
CA ASN A 67 -3.54 3.67 -12.31
C ASN A 67 -2.14 3.91 -12.92
N MET A 68 -1.12 3.21 -12.44
CA MET A 68 0.23 3.26 -13.02
C MET A 68 0.45 2.31 -14.18
N GLY A 69 -0.35 1.25 -14.27
CA GLY A 69 -0.19 0.19 -15.26
C GLY A 69 -0.88 0.47 -16.58
#